data_AF-A0A383BBX2-F1
#
_entry.id   AF-A0A383BBX2-F1
#
_cell.length_a   1.000
_cell.length_b   1.000
_cell.length_c   1.000
_cell.angle_alpha   90.00
_cell.angle_beta   90.00
_cell.angle_gamma   90.00
#
_symmetry.space_group_name_H-M   'P 1'
#
loop_
_entity.id
_entity.type
_entity.pdbx_description
1 polymer ?
#
loop_
_entity_poly.entity_id
_entity_poly.type
_entity_poly.pdbx_seq_one_letter_code
_entity_poly.pdbx_strand_id
1 'polypeptide(L)'
;IQFLGNQVGINGLSAFWMNLTPLQKLPLAHFNHPPDFNFVGIFWQDGIAGSVGFLFLNQGLIMRFMAAKSVNEGRKAAAINVLFVLPISAIVVSNAGWIGRAITNVAPGILPSDMAANDVFVAVTNIVASPGVFGFIIAALCAALMSTADTLVNASSAVIVNDIYRPLSKKVKTEKQELEFARWTSIAVKVIAVISVPFFNSFDSIYEAHGWFHSTFTPPLVVGVFLGIFWKRFTSQAVIATFLGGA
;
A
#
# COMPACT_ATOMS: atom_id res chain seq x y z
N ILE A 1 15.12 -4.87 28.91
CA ILE A 1 14.04 -3.86 28.96
C ILE A 1 12.73 -4.62 28.78
N GLN A 2 12.05 -4.95 29.89
CA GLN A 2 10.79 -5.70 29.89
C GLN A 2 9.64 -4.69 29.87
N PHE A 3 9.01 -4.50 28.71
CA PHE A 3 7.83 -3.64 28.59
C PHE A 3 6.53 -4.28 29.15
N LEU A 4 6.61 -5.53 29.63
CA LEU A 4 5.50 -6.26 30.27
C LEU A 4 5.88 -6.85 31.63
N GLY A 5 6.73 -6.15 32.39
CA GLY A 5 7.03 -6.47 33.77
C GLY A 5 7.04 -5.20 34.60
N ASN A 6 6.27 -5.19 35.69
CA ASN A 6 6.39 -4.17 36.74
C ASN A 6 7.86 -4.03 37.12
N GLN A 7 8.50 -2.92 36.75
CA GLN A 7 9.34 -2.05 37.61
C GLN A 7 9.86 -0.86 36.76
N VAL A 8 9.67 0.35 37.31
CA VAL A 8 10.21 1.66 36.89
C VAL A 8 9.58 2.35 35.65
N GLY A 9 8.58 3.20 35.89
CA GLY A 9 8.36 4.53 35.28
C GLY A 9 8.15 4.72 33.77
N ILE A 10 8.46 3.74 32.92
CA ILE A 10 8.52 3.89 31.45
C ILE A 10 7.41 3.08 30.75
N ASN A 11 6.58 2.37 31.52
CA ASN A 11 5.57 1.46 30.97
C ASN A 11 4.17 2.09 31.01
N GLY A 12 3.43 1.92 29.90
CA GLY A 12 2.02 2.31 29.77
C GLY A 12 1.74 3.41 28.74
N LEU A 13 0.46 3.56 28.40
CA LEU A 13 -0.01 4.56 27.43
C LEU A 13 0.30 6.00 27.88
N SER A 14 0.29 6.26 29.18
CA SER A 14 0.64 7.57 29.76
C SER A 14 2.11 7.91 29.53
N ALA A 15 3.02 6.98 29.81
CA ALA A 15 4.45 7.16 29.57
C ALA A 15 4.72 7.35 28.06
N PHE A 16 4.15 6.49 27.21
CA PHE A 16 4.21 6.66 25.75
C PHE A 16 3.80 8.07 25.32
N TRP A 17 2.65 8.54 25.79
CA TRP A 17 2.15 9.86 25.42
C TRP A 17 3.03 10.99 25.98
N MET A 18 3.49 10.90 27.22
CA MET A 18 4.35 11.94 27.82
C MET A 18 5.69 12.08 27.09
N ASN A 19 6.22 10.98 26.56
CA ASN A 19 7.52 10.91 25.90
C ASN A 19 7.51 11.38 24.43
N LEU A 20 6.35 11.72 23.89
CA LEU A 20 6.22 12.37 22.59
C LEU A 20 6.29 13.90 22.73
N THR A 21 6.97 14.56 21.80
CA THR A 21 7.00 16.02 21.74
C THR A 21 5.63 16.59 21.37
N PRO A 22 5.33 17.87 21.68
CA PRO A 22 4.06 18.49 21.31
C PRO A 22 3.76 18.39 19.82
N LEU A 23 4.77 18.55 18.96
CA LEU A 23 4.63 18.39 17.52
C LEU A 23 4.22 16.96 17.13
N GLN A 24 4.81 15.94 17.75
CA GLN A 24 4.51 14.53 17.45
C GLN A 24 3.08 14.12 17.84
N LYS A 25 2.42 14.89 18.72
CA LYS A 25 1.05 14.64 19.17
C LYS A 25 -0.01 15.26 18.26
N LEU A 26 0.38 16.19 17.37
CA LEU A 26 -0.58 16.93 16.56
C LEU A 26 -0.95 16.13 15.30
N PRO A 27 -2.26 15.98 14.98
CA PRO A 27 -2.74 15.22 13.83
C PRO A 27 -2.40 15.86 12.46
N LEU A 28 -1.70 16.99 12.43
CA LEU A 28 -1.31 17.77 11.25
C LEU A 28 0.11 18.35 11.41
N ALA A 29 0.97 17.67 12.16
CA ALA A 29 2.36 18.09 12.29
C ALA A 29 3.00 18.17 10.90
N HIS A 30 3.66 19.29 10.62
CA HIS A 30 4.27 19.57 9.32
C HIS A 30 3.28 19.52 8.14
N PHE A 31 2.27 20.39 8.18
CA PHE A 31 1.19 20.49 7.19
C PHE A 31 1.68 20.46 5.72
N ASN A 32 2.68 21.27 5.37
CA ASN A 32 3.23 21.40 4.02
C ASN A 32 4.77 21.22 3.95
N HIS A 33 5.38 20.66 5.00
CA HIS A 33 6.82 20.44 5.06
C HIS A 33 7.14 19.03 5.57
N PRO A 34 8.34 18.49 5.28
CA PRO A 34 9.17 18.89 4.15
C PRO A 34 8.44 18.62 2.80
N PRO A 35 8.81 19.29 1.70
CA PRO A 35 8.01 19.27 0.46
C PRO A 35 7.76 17.87 -0.13
N ASP A 36 8.69 16.96 0.09
CA ASP A 36 8.72 15.55 -0.30
C ASP A 36 7.86 14.63 0.59
N PHE A 37 7.69 14.97 1.88
CA PHE A 37 6.95 14.14 2.84
C PHE A 37 6.11 14.99 3.80
N ASN A 38 5.06 15.63 3.28
CA ASN A 38 4.16 16.49 4.06
C ASN A 38 2.76 15.89 4.19
N PHE A 39 2.04 16.31 5.24
CA PHE A 39 0.69 15.82 5.52
C PHE A 39 -0.28 16.06 4.35
N VAL A 40 -0.27 17.25 3.75
CA VAL A 40 -1.19 17.59 2.65
C VAL A 40 -0.97 16.68 1.45
N GLY A 41 0.29 16.42 1.09
CA GLY A 41 0.68 15.48 0.04
C GLY A 41 0.15 14.09 0.33
N ILE A 42 0.45 13.53 1.51
CA ILE A 42 0.02 12.19 1.92
C ILE A 42 -1.52 12.08 1.94
N PHE A 43 -2.22 13.10 2.45
CA PHE A 43 -3.68 13.09 2.52
C PHE A 43 -4.32 13.06 1.12
N TRP A 44 -3.89 13.93 0.21
CA TRP A 44 -4.45 13.96 -1.14
C TRP A 44 -3.99 12.76 -1.98
N GLN A 45 -2.73 12.35 -1.83
CA GLN A 45 -2.16 11.22 -2.54
C GLN A 45 -2.76 9.90 -2.05
N ASP A 46 -2.63 9.54 -0.78
CA ASP A 46 -3.03 8.21 -0.30
C ASP A 46 -4.48 8.20 0.20
N GLY A 47 -4.85 9.24 0.94
CA GLY A 47 -6.19 9.36 1.52
C GLY A 47 -7.29 9.52 0.47
N ILE A 48 -7.04 10.29 -0.60
CA ILE A 48 -8.02 10.53 -1.66
C ILE A 48 -7.68 9.78 -2.94
N ALA A 49 -6.62 10.18 -3.66
CA ALA A 49 -6.33 9.65 -4.99
C ALA A 49 -6.01 8.15 -4.96
N GLY A 50 -5.23 7.73 -3.97
CA GLY A 50 -4.82 6.35 -3.72
C GLY A 50 -6.02 5.53 -3.31
N SER A 51 -6.80 5.95 -2.33
CA SER A 51 -7.98 5.19 -1.88
C SER A 51 -9.06 5.06 -2.96
N VAL A 52 -9.38 6.15 -3.67
CA VAL A 52 -10.36 6.13 -4.76
C VAL A 52 -9.81 5.35 -5.96
N GLY A 53 -8.60 5.67 -6.41
CA GLY A 53 -7.94 4.98 -7.52
C GLY A 53 -7.78 3.49 -7.24
N PHE A 54 -7.36 3.10 -6.04
CA PHE A 54 -7.23 1.71 -5.65
C PHE A 54 -8.58 0.99 -5.66
N LEU A 55 -9.67 1.59 -5.17
CA LEU A 55 -10.99 0.96 -5.20
C LEU A 55 -11.53 0.74 -6.63
N PHE A 56 -11.32 1.69 -7.54
CA PHE A 56 -11.94 1.68 -8.87
C PHE A 56 -11.05 1.13 -9.99
N LEU A 57 -9.72 1.11 -9.79
CA LEU A 57 -8.75 0.77 -10.84
C LEU A 57 -7.95 -0.50 -10.51
N ASN A 58 -7.91 -0.91 -9.24
CA ASN A 58 -7.21 -2.13 -8.85
C ASN A 58 -8.04 -3.36 -9.25
N GLN A 59 -7.53 -4.11 -10.22
CA GLN A 59 -8.19 -5.33 -10.70
C GLN A 59 -8.43 -6.36 -9.60
N GLY A 60 -7.50 -6.48 -8.64
CA GLY A 60 -7.64 -7.38 -7.49
C GLY A 60 -8.86 -7.06 -6.62
N LEU A 61 -9.18 -5.78 -6.44
CA LEU A 61 -10.39 -5.35 -5.72
C LEU A 61 -11.65 -5.44 -6.58
N ILE A 62 -11.58 -5.07 -7.87
CA ILE A 62 -12.71 -5.18 -8.79
C ILE A 62 -13.22 -6.62 -8.81
N MET A 63 -12.32 -7.61 -8.90
CA MET A 63 -12.70 -9.03 -8.86
C MET A 63 -13.44 -9.41 -7.57
N ARG A 64 -13.08 -8.82 -6.42
CA ARG A 64 -13.79 -9.05 -5.14
C ARG A 64 -15.19 -8.43 -5.15
N PHE A 65 -15.35 -7.25 -5.74
CA PHE A 65 -16.68 -6.64 -5.91
C PHE A 65 -17.55 -7.39 -6.90
N MET A 66 -16.97 -7.95 -7.98
CA MET A 66 -17.70 -8.78 -8.94
C MET A 66 -18.18 -10.11 -8.34
N ALA A 67 -17.48 -10.62 -7.33
CA ALA A 67 -17.89 -11.80 -6.57
C ALA A 67 -18.94 -11.50 -5.48
N ALA A 68 -19.26 -10.22 -5.23
CA ALA A 68 -20.26 -9.84 -4.24
C ALA A 68 -21.68 -10.23 -4.70
N LYS A 69 -22.55 -10.58 -3.75
CA LYS A 69 -23.92 -11.05 -4.02
C LYS A 69 -24.79 -10.02 -4.73
N SER A 70 -24.52 -8.73 -4.52
CA SER A 70 -25.22 -7.64 -5.20
C SER A 70 -24.40 -6.36 -5.17
N VAL A 71 -24.75 -5.41 -6.05
CA VAL A 71 -24.16 -4.07 -6.07
C VAL A 71 -24.34 -3.35 -4.72
N ASN A 72 -25.47 -3.57 -4.04
CA ASN A 72 -25.75 -2.94 -2.76
C ASN A 72 -24.80 -3.46 -1.66
N GLU A 73 -24.51 -4.76 -1.66
CA GLU A 73 -23.52 -5.34 -0.73
C GLU A 73 -22.10 -4.86 -1.06
N GLY A 74 -21.76 -4.70 -2.34
CA GLY A 74 -20.51 -4.06 -2.76
C GLY A 74 -20.37 -2.62 -2.24
N ARG A 75 -21.43 -1.81 -2.34
CA ARG A 75 -21.44 -0.42 -1.81
C ARG A 75 -21.27 -0.39 -0.29
N LYS A 76 -21.94 -1.27 0.45
CA LYS A 76 -21.76 -1.38 1.90
C LYS A 76 -20.33 -1.77 2.26
N ALA A 77 -19.76 -2.75 1.57
CA ALA A 77 -18.38 -3.16 1.78
C ALA A 77 -17.39 -2.02 1.52
N ALA A 78 -17.58 -1.27 0.42
CA ALA A 78 -16.76 -0.09 0.12
C ALA A 78 -16.90 1.00 1.19
N ALA A 79 -18.13 1.29 1.63
CA ALA A 79 -18.38 2.28 2.68
C ALA A 79 -17.74 1.90 4.02
N ILE A 80 -17.86 0.63 4.44
CA ILE A 80 -17.21 0.12 5.65
C ILE A 80 -15.68 0.23 5.53
N ASN A 81 -15.15 -0.12 4.35
CA ASN A 81 -13.72 -0.03 4.10
C ASN A 81 -13.23 1.41 4.25
N VAL A 82 -13.90 2.37 3.62
CA VAL A 82 -13.48 3.78 3.63
C VAL A 82 -13.70 4.45 5.00
N LEU A 83 -14.84 4.21 5.64
CA LEU A 83 -15.22 4.91 6.88
C LEU A 83 -14.56 4.33 8.12
N PHE A 84 -14.29 3.02 8.15
CA PHE A 84 -13.80 2.35 9.35
C PHE A 84 -12.45 1.67 9.14
N VAL A 85 -12.31 0.86 8.09
CA VAL A 85 -11.08 0.07 7.90
C VAL A 85 -9.89 0.97 7.60
N LEU A 86 -10.01 1.92 6.66
CA LEU A 86 -8.90 2.81 6.29
C LEU A 86 -8.40 3.67 7.47
N PRO A 87 -9.24 4.37 8.26
CA PRO A 87 -8.76 5.11 9.43
C PRO A 87 -8.11 4.23 10.49
N ILE A 88 -8.69 3.06 10.76
CA ILE A 88 -8.11 2.11 11.72
C ILE A 88 -6.76 1.61 11.21
N SER A 89 -6.66 1.25 9.93
CA SER A 89 -5.41 0.83 9.30
C SER A 89 -4.35 1.92 9.37
N ALA A 90 -4.70 3.19 9.12
CA ALA A 90 -3.77 4.30 9.24
C ALA A 90 -3.19 4.39 10.67
N ILE A 91 -4.05 4.31 11.70
CA ILE A 91 -3.61 4.33 13.11
C ILE A 91 -2.71 3.13 13.43
N VAL A 92 -3.09 1.93 12.98
CA VAL A 92 -2.34 0.69 13.24
C VAL A 92 -0.96 0.73 12.58
N VAL A 93 -0.87 1.18 11.33
CA VAL A 93 0.40 1.26 10.58
C VAL A 93 1.31 2.34 11.16
N SER A 94 0.78 3.52 11.52
CA SER A 94 1.57 4.62 12.10
C SER A 94 2.08 4.34 13.52
N ASN A 95 1.47 3.38 14.23
CA ASN A 95 1.76 3.11 15.64
C ASN A 95 3.23 2.76 15.90
N ALA A 96 3.84 1.91 15.05
CA ALA A 96 5.24 1.52 15.24
C ALA A 96 6.21 2.69 15.12
N GLY A 97 5.95 3.63 14.20
CA GLY A 97 6.73 4.85 14.05
C GLY A 97 6.63 5.77 15.27
N TRP A 98 5.41 5.93 15.82
CA TRP A 98 5.21 6.71 17.05
C TRP A 98 5.88 6.07 18.27
N ILE A 99 5.77 4.76 18.43
CA ILE A 99 6.45 4.05 19.52
C ILE A 99 7.96 4.17 19.36
N GLY A 100 8.49 3.99 18.14
CA GLY A 100 9.91 4.19 17.85
C GLY A 100 10.39 5.57 18.25
N ARG A 101 9.61 6.63 17.92
CA ARG A 101 9.96 8.00 18.29
C ARG A 101 9.93 8.23 19.81
N ALA A 102 8.95 7.67 20.51
CA ALA A 102 8.88 7.73 21.97
C ALA A 102 10.09 7.04 22.62
N ILE A 103 10.52 5.88 22.10
CA ILE A 103 11.72 5.16 22.57
C ILE A 103 12.97 6.02 22.37
N THR A 104 13.16 6.60 21.18
CA THR A 104 14.32 7.47 20.90
C THR A 104 14.38 8.69 21.83
N ASN A 105 13.22 9.28 22.18
CA ASN A 105 13.17 10.44 23.06
C ASN A 105 13.53 10.11 24.52
N VAL A 106 13.13 8.93 25.02
CA VAL A 106 13.39 8.51 26.42
C VAL A 106 14.78 7.94 26.60
N ALA A 107 15.23 7.12 25.65
CA ALA A 107 16.47 6.38 25.74
C ALA A 107 17.24 6.52 24.43
N PRO A 108 17.93 7.67 24.25
CA PRO A 108 18.78 7.89 23.09
C PRO A 108 19.82 6.77 22.98
N GLY A 109 19.92 6.15 21.80
CA GLY A 109 20.87 5.07 21.53
C GLY A 109 20.29 3.64 21.53
N ILE A 110 19.03 3.43 21.94
CA ILE A 110 18.38 2.12 21.76
C ILE A 110 18.11 1.85 20.27
N LEU A 111 17.59 2.84 19.56
CA LEU A 111 17.44 2.81 18.11
C LEU A 111 18.59 3.62 17.50
N PRO A 112 19.31 3.09 16.50
CA PRO A 112 20.30 3.84 15.73
C PRO A 112 19.69 5.12 15.15
N SER A 113 20.43 6.24 15.22
CA SER A 113 19.95 7.53 14.71
C SER A 113 19.83 7.58 13.18
N ASP A 114 20.55 6.70 12.50
CA ASP A 114 20.64 6.53 11.05
C ASP A 114 19.83 5.32 10.55
N MET A 115 18.98 4.72 11.39
CA MET A 115 18.12 3.60 11.01
C MET A 115 17.20 4.00 9.84
N ALA A 116 17.17 3.16 8.81
CA ALA A 116 16.25 3.32 7.70
C ALA A 116 14.80 3.24 8.19
N ALA A 117 13.94 4.13 7.68
CA ALA A 117 12.53 4.21 8.08
C ALA A 117 11.78 2.87 7.91
N ASN A 118 12.16 2.07 6.91
CA ASN A 118 11.57 0.77 6.62
C ASN A 118 11.83 -0.27 7.74
N ASP A 119 12.93 -0.13 8.49
CA ASP A 119 13.35 -1.11 9.50
C ASP A 119 12.74 -0.83 10.89
N VAL A 120 12.18 0.37 11.08
CA VAL A 120 11.64 0.83 12.37
C VAL A 120 10.57 -0.13 12.89
N PHE A 121 9.69 -0.64 12.04
CA PHE A 121 8.65 -1.57 12.45
C PHE A 121 9.24 -2.84 13.08
N VAL A 122 10.23 -3.45 12.43
CA VAL A 122 10.86 -4.69 12.90
C VAL A 122 11.66 -4.43 14.17
N ALA A 123 12.43 -3.35 14.21
CA ALA A 123 13.23 -2.98 15.38
C ALA A 123 12.36 -2.70 16.61
N VAL A 124 11.30 -1.91 16.46
CA VAL A 124 10.35 -1.60 17.54
C VAL A 124 9.63 -2.87 18.01
N THR A 125 9.20 -3.72 17.08
CA THR A 125 8.54 -4.99 17.44
C THR A 125 9.49 -5.88 18.24
N ASN A 126 10.76 -5.98 17.87
CA ASN A 126 11.76 -6.76 18.60
C ASN A 126 12.01 -6.24 20.03
N ILE A 127 11.96 -4.92 20.21
CA ILE A 127 12.15 -4.29 21.53
C ILE A 127 10.93 -4.51 22.44
N VAL A 128 9.73 -4.40 21.88
CA VAL A 128 8.48 -4.36 22.66
C VAL A 128 7.89 -5.76 22.88
N ALA A 129 8.00 -6.65 21.90
CA ALA A 129 7.38 -7.98 21.96
C ALA A 129 8.26 -9.00 22.70
N SER A 130 7.63 -9.98 23.35
CA SER A 130 8.35 -11.16 23.84
C SER A 130 8.78 -12.05 22.66
N PRO A 131 9.82 -12.89 22.78
CA PRO A 131 10.36 -13.65 21.64
C PRO A 131 9.31 -14.47 20.87
N GLY A 132 8.37 -15.10 21.56
CA GLY A 132 7.28 -15.86 20.94
C GLY A 132 6.28 -14.96 20.19
N VAL A 133 5.94 -13.80 20.76
CA VAL A 133 5.02 -12.83 20.13
C VAL A 133 5.70 -12.15 18.95
N PHE A 134 7.00 -11.83 19.05
CA PHE A 134 7.80 -11.31 17.95
C PHE A 134 7.75 -12.26 16.76
N GLY A 135 8.05 -13.55 16.97
CA GLY A 135 7.98 -14.55 15.91
C GLY A 135 6.60 -14.65 15.27
N PHE A 136 5.53 -14.59 16.07
CA PHE A 136 4.16 -14.57 15.57
C PHE A 136 3.86 -13.34 14.71
N ILE A 137 4.29 -12.14 15.13
CA ILE A 137 4.07 -10.89 14.38
C ILE A 137 4.82 -10.93 13.05
N ILE A 138 6.08 -11.38 13.04
CA ILE A 138 6.86 -11.50 11.79
C ILE A 138 6.24 -12.55 10.85
N ALA A 139 5.75 -13.67 11.39
CA ALA A 139 5.02 -14.65 10.58
C ALA A 139 3.72 -14.07 9.98
N ALA A 140 2.95 -13.30 10.76
CA ALA A 140 1.75 -12.63 10.29
C ALA A 140 2.05 -11.58 9.21
N LEU A 141 3.15 -10.83 9.38
CA LEU A 141 3.63 -9.87 8.37
C LEU A 141 3.96 -10.58 7.06
N CYS A 142 4.75 -11.66 7.10
CA CYS A 142 5.07 -12.47 5.93
C CYS A 142 3.80 -13.04 5.25
N ALA A 143 2.85 -13.55 6.04
CA ALA A 143 1.59 -14.07 5.52
C ALA A 143 0.75 -12.99 4.82
N ALA A 144 0.67 -11.78 5.40
CA ALA A 144 -0.03 -10.65 4.80
C ALA A 144 0.63 -10.18 3.49
N LEU A 145 1.97 -10.15 3.44
CA LEU A 145 2.73 -9.84 2.24
C LEU A 145 2.47 -10.87 1.13
N MET A 146 2.49 -12.17 1.47
CA MET A 146 2.18 -13.24 0.52
C MET A 146 0.75 -13.13 -0.02
N SER A 147 -0.23 -12.85 0.84
CA SER A 147 -1.64 -12.67 0.42
C SER A 147 -1.81 -11.53 -0.59
N THR A 148 -1.09 -10.42 -0.38
CA THR A 148 -1.12 -9.27 -1.30
C THR A 148 -0.41 -9.59 -2.60
N ALA A 149 0.79 -10.18 -2.53
CA ALA A 149 1.55 -10.58 -3.70
C ALA A 149 0.78 -11.58 -4.59
N ASP A 150 0.13 -12.58 -3.99
CA ASP A 150 -0.69 -13.55 -4.70
C ASP A 150 -1.90 -12.89 -5.38
N THR A 151 -2.57 -11.95 -4.70
CA THR A 151 -3.67 -11.18 -5.29
C THR A 151 -3.20 -10.38 -6.51
N LEU A 152 -2.06 -9.70 -6.42
CA LEU A 152 -1.52 -8.88 -7.51
C LEU A 152 -1.04 -9.73 -8.68
N VAL A 153 -0.33 -10.83 -8.43
CA VAL A 153 0.11 -11.75 -9.51
C VAL A 153 -1.09 -12.35 -10.23
N ASN A 154 -2.10 -12.79 -9.48
CA ASN A 154 -3.32 -13.34 -10.07
C ASN A 154 -4.09 -12.29 -10.88
N ALA A 155 -4.20 -11.06 -10.36
CA ALA A 155 -4.83 -9.95 -11.07
C ALA A 155 -4.09 -9.61 -12.38
N SER A 156 -2.77 -9.49 -12.35
CA SER A 156 -1.96 -9.23 -13.55
C SER A 156 -2.09 -10.34 -14.59
N SER A 157 -2.11 -11.60 -14.15
CA SER A 157 -2.34 -12.75 -15.04
C SER A 157 -3.73 -12.70 -15.67
N ALA A 158 -4.77 -12.39 -14.90
CA ALA A 158 -6.13 -12.24 -15.40
C ALA A 158 -6.25 -11.09 -16.42
N VAL A 159 -5.61 -9.94 -16.19
CA VAL A 159 -5.55 -8.82 -17.15
C VAL A 159 -4.88 -9.27 -18.43
N ILE A 160 -3.70 -9.89 -18.36
CA ILE A 160 -2.97 -10.32 -19.55
C ILE A 160 -3.77 -11.36 -20.35
N VAL A 161 -4.47 -12.28 -19.68
CA VAL A 161 -5.32 -13.26 -20.37
C VAL A 161 -6.51 -12.60 -21.05
N ASN A 162 -7.25 -11.75 -20.34
CA ASN A 162 -8.51 -11.20 -20.83
C ASN A 162 -8.33 -10.03 -21.80
N ASP A 163 -7.30 -9.22 -21.61
CA ASP A 163 -7.13 -7.95 -22.32
C ASP A 163 -6.07 -8.05 -23.43
N ILE A 164 -5.15 -9.02 -23.35
CA ILE A 164 -4.09 -9.22 -24.35
C ILE A 164 -4.26 -10.56 -25.07
N TYR A 165 -4.25 -11.68 -24.35
CA TYR A 165 -4.27 -13.01 -24.96
C TYR A 165 -5.56 -13.28 -25.73
N ARG A 166 -6.73 -13.09 -25.09
CA ARG A 166 -8.04 -13.29 -25.74
C ARG A 166 -8.26 -12.36 -26.94
N PRO A 167 -8.10 -11.03 -26.85
CA PRO A 167 -8.46 -10.13 -27.95
C PRO A 167 -7.50 -10.21 -29.13
N LEU A 168 -6.22 -10.51 -28.89
CA LEU A 168 -5.23 -10.65 -29.97
C LEU A 168 -5.20 -12.07 -30.57
N SER A 169 -5.79 -13.06 -29.92
CA SER A 169 -5.83 -14.42 -30.47
C SER A 169 -6.90 -14.57 -31.54
N LYS A 170 -6.48 -14.94 -32.74
CA LYS A 170 -7.39 -15.26 -33.86
C LYS A 170 -8.07 -16.63 -33.74
N LYS A 171 -7.77 -17.42 -32.70
CA LYS A 171 -8.25 -18.80 -32.53
C LYS A 171 -9.13 -18.89 -31.29
N VAL A 172 -10.24 -19.64 -31.40
CA VAL A 172 -11.04 -20.03 -30.24
C VAL A 172 -10.16 -20.83 -29.29
N LYS A 173 -10.14 -20.44 -28.00
CA LYS A 173 -9.34 -21.07 -26.96
C LYS A 173 -10.22 -21.89 -26.03
N THR A 174 -9.71 -23.03 -25.60
CA THR A 174 -10.34 -23.79 -24.53
C THR A 174 -9.96 -23.19 -23.17
N GLU A 175 -10.83 -23.32 -22.18
CA GLU A 175 -10.53 -22.87 -20.81
C GLU A 175 -9.21 -23.44 -20.28
N LYS A 176 -8.88 -24.69 -20.65
CA LYS A 176 -7.61 -25.33 -20.30
C LYS A 176 -6.40 -24.57 -20.85
N GLN A 177 -6.45 -24.13 -22.12
CA GLN A 177 -5.36 -23.38 -22.74
C GLN A 177 -5.18 -22.00 -22.09
N GLU A 178 -6.29 -21.35 -21.74
CA GLU A 178 -6.24 -20.06 -21.04
C GLU A 178 -5.68 -20.20 -19.62
N LEU A 179 -6.05 -21.27 -18.91
CA LEU A 179 -5.51 -21.57 -17.59
C LEU A 179 -4.02 -21.89 -17.63
N GLU A 180 -3.56 -22.67 -18.61
CA GLU A 180 -2.13 -22.94 -18.80
C GLU A 180 -1.36 -21.67 -19.12
N PHE A 181 -1.89 -20.81 -19.99
CA PHE A 181 -1.30 -19.51 -20.30
C PHE A 181 -1.24 -18.62 -19.05
N ALA A 182 -2.33 -18.52 -18.29
CA ALA A 182 -2.41 -17.76 -17.05
C ALA A 182 -1.33 -18.19 -16.04
N ARG A 183 -1.08 -19.50 -15.89
CA ARG A 183 -0.04 -20.03 -15.00
C ARG A 183 1.36 -19.59 -15.43
N TRP A 184 1.67 -19.68 -16.73
CA TRP A 184 2.95 -19.21 -17.26
C TRP A 184 3.13 -17.70 -17.13
N THR A 185 2.06 -16.93 -17.39
CA THR A 185 2.06 -15.49 -17.18
C THR A 185 2.31 -15.15 -15.71
N SER A 186 1.69 -15.84 -14.76
CA SER A 186 1.94 -15.63 -13.33
C SER A 186 3.41 -15.86 -12.95
N ILE A 187 4.07 -16.88 -13.52
CA ILE A 187 5.50 -17.11 -13.33
C ILE A 187 6.31 -15.96 -13.93
N ALA A 188 6.01 -15.55 -15.16
CA ALA A 188 6.71 -14.44 -15.82
C ALA A 188 6.59 -13.12 -15.04
N VAL A 189 5.40 -12.79 -14.53
CA VAL A 189 5.16 -11.62 -13.68
C VAL A 189 6.02 -11.68 -12.41
N LYS A 190 6.09 -12.84 -11.75
CA LYS A 190 6.95 -13.02 -10.56
C LYS A 190 8.43 -12.83 -10.89
N VAL A 191 8.90 -13.36 -12.02
CA VAL A 191 10.30 -13.19 -12.45
C VAL A 191 10.62 -11.72 -12.72
N ILE A 192 9.76 -11.01 -13.45
CA ILE A 192 9.92 -9.57 -13.71
C ILE A 192 9.94 -8.80 -12.39
N ALA A 193 9.04 -9.10 -11.46
CA ALA A 193 9.01 -8.45 -10.14
C ALA A 193 10.33 -8.62 -9.37
N VAL A 194 10.92 -9.82 -9.37
CA VAL A 194 12.22 -10.08 -8.72
C VAL A 194 13.35 -9.32 -9.43
N ILE A 195 13.35 -9.28 -10.77
CA ILE A 195 14.35 -8.54 -11.56
C ILE A 195 14.26 -7.03 -11.29
N SER A 196 13.06 -6.50 -10.99
CA SER A 196 12.85 -5.09 -10.69
C SER A 196 13.28 -4.67 -9.28
N VAL A 197 13.59 -5.60 -8.36
CA VAL A 197 13.98 -5.28 -6.97
C VAL A 197 15.15 -4.29 -6.87
N PRO A 198 16.26 -4.43 -7.62
CA PRO A 198 17.37 -3.48 -7.53
C PRO A 198 16.99 -2.05 -7.92
N PHE A 199 16.05 -1.88 -8.86
CA PHE A 199 15.53 -0.56 -9.23
C PHE A 199 14.73 0.07 -8.08
N PHE A 200 13.87 -0.70 -7.41
CA PHE A 200 13.11 -0.17 -6.28
C PHE A 200 13.97 0.03 -5.02
N ASN A 201 15.09 -0.67 -4.89
CA ASN A 201 16.07 -0.45 -3.81
C ASN A 201 16.90 0.84 -3.99
N SER A 202 16.81 1.55 -5.11
CA SER A 202 17.51 2.82 -5.29
C SER A 202 16.79 4.03 -4.69
N PHE A 203 15.54 3.85 -4.23
CA PHE A 203 14.77 4.88 -3.53
C PHE A 203 15.13 4.90 -2.04
N ASP A 204 14.98 6.04 -1.37
CA ASP A 204 15.34 6.17 0.05
C ASP A 204 14.38 5.39 0.96
N SER A 205 13.13 5.18 0.51
CA SER A 205 12.18 4.32 1.21
C SER A 205 11.24 3.57 0.25
N ILE A 206 10.64 2.49 0.75
CA ILE A 206 9.60 1.76 0.01
C ILE A 206 8.38 2.65 -0.23
N TYR A 207 8.09 3.56 0.71
CA TYR A 207 7.00 4.52 0.59
C TYR A 207 7.25 5.53 -0.53
N GLU A 208 8.48 6.02 -0.66
CA GLU A 208 8.87 6.93 -1.74
C GLU A 208 8.79 6.24 -3.10
N ALA A 209 9.31 5.02 -3.23
CA ALA A 209 9.17 4.20 -4.42
C ALA A 209 7.69 3.99 -4.81
N HIS A 210 6.83 3.75 -3.82
CA HIS A 210 5.38 3.63 -4.01
C HIS A 210 4.77 4.95 -4.48
N GLY A 211 5.10 6.07 -3.83
CA GLY A 211 4.63 7.40 -4.19
C GLY A 211 5.01 7.78 -5.63
N TRP A 212 6.26 7.54 -6.02
CA TRP A 212 6.75 7.77 -7.38
C TRP A 212 5.97 6.95 -8.43
N PHE A 213 5.72 5.68 -8.14
CA PHE A 213 4.93 4.84 -9.04
C PHE A 213 3.49 5.37 -9.16
N HIS A 214 2.88 5.74 -8.03
CA HIS A 214 1.53 6.28 -8.00
C HIS A 214 1.42 7.62 -8.71
N SER A 215 2.35 8.54 -8.51
CA SER A 215 2.35 9.85 -9.15
C SER A 215 2.53 9.78 -10.66
N THR A 216 3.26 8.76 -11.14
CA THR A 216 3.50 8.55 -12.58
C THR A 216 2.28 7.96 -13.28
N PHE A 217 1.68 6.90 -12.72
CA PHE A 217 0.64 6.14 -13.42
C PHE A 217 -0.80 6.51 -13.05
N THR A 218 -1.05 6.97 -11.83
CA THR A 218 -2.42 7.21 -11.36
C THR A 218 -3.09 8.40 -12.06
N PRO A 219 -2.44 9.58 -12.20
CA PRO A 219 -3.07 10.74 -12.85
C PRO A 219 -3.56 10.48 -14.29
N PRO A 220 -2.74 9.96 -15.23
CA PRO A 220 -3.22 9.72 -16.60
C PRO A 220 -4.32 8.67 -16.66
N LEU A 221 -4.29 7.68 -15.76
CA LEU A 221 -5.32 6.64 -15.65
C LEU A 221 -6.65 7.22 -15.15
N VAL A 222 -6.62 8.01 -14.08
CA VAL A 222 -7.82 8.68 -13.54
C VAL A 222 -8.41 9.63 -14.57
N VAL A 223 -7.58 10.45 -15.22
CA VAL A 223 -8.03 11.34 -16.30
C VAL A 223 -8.63 10.54 -17.45
N GLY A 224 -7.97 9.45 -17.85
CA GLY A 224 -8.43 8.55 -18.91
C GLY A 224 -9.82 7.97 -18.65
N VAL A 225 -10.03 7.44 -17.44
CA VAL A 225 -11.32 6.86 -17.02
C VAL A 225 -12.38 7.95 -16.85
N PHE A 226 -12.06 9.03 -16.14
CA PHE A 226 -13.00 10.09 -15.83
C PHE A 226 -13.48 10.82 -17.09
N LEU A 227 -12.55 11.28 -17.94
CA LEU A 227 -12.91 11.92 -19.20
C LEU A 227 -13.53 10.93 -20.18
N GLY A 228 -13.12 9.65 -20.18
CA GLY A 228 -13.76 8.63 -21.00
C GLY A 228 -15.24 8.41 -20.66
N ILE A 229 -15.61 8.51 -19.38
CA ILE A 229 -17.01 8.36 -18.93
C ILE A 229 -17.83 9.64 -19.16
N PHE A 230 -17.28 10.80 -18.76
CA PHE A 230 -18.06 12.04 -18.69
C PHE A 230 -17.92 12.93 -19.93
N TRP A 231 -16.85 12.78 -20.71
CA TRP A 231 -16.58 13.63 -21.86
C TRP A 231 -16.66 12.85 -23.18
N LYS A 232 -17.81 12.96 -23.84
CA LYS A 232 -18.10 12.24 -25.10
C LYS A 232 -17.12 12.51 -26.26
N ARG A 233 -16.33 13.59 -26.20
CA ARG A 233 -15.32 13.92 -27.23
C ARG A 233 -13.93 13.35 -26.92
N PHE A 234 -13.76 12.68 -25.77
CA PHE A 234 -12.50 12.09 -25.39
C PHE A 234 -12.25 10.81 -26.19
N THR A 235 -11.43 10.92 -27.24
CA THR A 235 -11.15 9.84 -28.18
C THR A 235 -10.02 8.93 -27.70
N SER A 236 -9.85 7.75 -28.31
CA SER A 236 -8.74 6.84 -27.99
C SER A 236 -7.37 7.49 -28.18
N GLN A 237 -7.23 8.40 -29.16
CA GLN A 237 -5.98 9.15 -29.36
C GLN A 237 -5.72 10.14 -28.21
N ALA A 238 -6.78 10.75 -27.66
CA ALA A 238 -6.65 11.64 -26.49
C ALA A 238 -6.21 10.86 -25.24
N VAL A 239 -6.68 9.63 -25.04
CA VAL A 239 -6.20 8.73 -23.98
C VAL A 239 -4.71 8.48 -24.14
N ILE A 240 -4.27 8.06 -25.33
CA ILE A 240 -2.84 7.78 -25.59
C ILE A 240 -1.99 9.03 -25.37
N ALA A 241 -2.44 10.20 -25.86
CA ALA A 241 -1.75 11.46 -25.64
C ALA A 241 -1.65 11.83 -24.16
N THR A 242 -2.68 11.53 -23.37
CA THR A 242 -2.68 11.73 -21.90
C THR A 242 -1.62 10.85 -21.23
N PHE A 243 -1.49 9.59 -21.64
CA PHE A 243 -0.47 8.68 -21.09
C PHE A 243 0.95 9.04 -21.52
N LEU A 244 1.15 9.55 -22.74
CA LEU A 244 2.47 9.92 -23.23
C LEU A 244 2.94 11.30 -22.77
N GLY A 245 2.01 12.25 -22.60
CA GLY A 245 2.33 13.64 -22.23
C GLY A 245 2.04 13.99 -20.77
N GLY A 246 1.28 13.16 -20.06
CA GLY A 246 0.88 13.39 -18.67
C GLY A 246 1.52 12.46 -17.64
N ALA A 247 2.34 11.51 -18.07
CA ALA A 247 3.14 10.63 -17.20
C ALA A 247 4.55 11.19 -17.01
#